data_AF-A0A668VX91-F1
#
_entry.id   AF-A0A668VX91-F1
#
_cell.length_a   1.000
_cell.length_b   1.000
_cell.length_c   1.000
_cell.angle_alpha   90.00
_cell.angle_beta   90.00
_cell.angle_gamma   90.00
#
_symmetry.space_group_name_H-M   'P 1'
#
loop_
_entity.id
_entity.type
_entity.pdbx_description
1 polymer ?
#
loop_
_entity_poly.entity_id
_entity_poly.type
_entity_poly.pdbx_seq_one_letter_code
_entity_poly.pdbx_strand_id
1 'polypeptide(L)'
;MRAVGFTPLSSRRAFVNPDGPRRTAMASVVSLRGTSVTLPAVVTVLLLLMSVTTVQSSQGDKEPVYRDCVKQCVRTNCTGARLNGFLSAQPQYMALTGELLLSTGWTCRDDCRYQCMWTTVGLYQAEGYRVPQFHGKWPFARFLCFEEPASALASLLNGLACLLMLLRYRSTVPRQSPMYHTINAFSLVSLNAWFWSTVFHTRDTYLTEKMDYFCATAVILYSIYLCCVRTLGLKQPGVSSMVGVLLILVFTSHVSYLTFVSFDYGYNMAANATIGMVNLLWWLCWCWQNRRTLPYWWKCGLVVMLLHGLALLELLDFPPLLWVLDAHAVWHLSTIPVHFLFYSFLIDDSLYLLNTEKLGVKVE
;
A
#
# COMPACT_ATOMS: atom_id res chain seq x y z
N MET A 1 69.23 -52.87 60.76
CA MET A 1 69.75 -52.46 59.44
C MET A 1 69.94 -50.93 59.45
N ARG A 2 71.12 -50.49 58.98
CA ARG A 2 71.72 -49.13 58.87
C ARG A 2 70.70 -47.99 58.61
N ALA A 3 70.68 -46.84 59.30
CA ALA A 3 71.68 -45.77 59.50
C ALA A 3 71.83 -44.79 58.29
N VAL A 4 71.53 -43.50 58.55
CA VAL A 4 72.17 -42.23 58.06
C VAL A 4 72.20 -42.03 56.53
N GLY A 5 71.95 -40.88 55.87
CA GLY A 5 71.91 -39.44 56.16
C GLY A 5 72.40 -38.69 54.90
N PHE A 6 72.26 -37.36 54.89
CA PHE A 6 72.95 -36.36 54.05
C PHE A 6 72.48 -35.96 52.64
N THR A 7 72.60 -34.65 52.45
CA THR A 7 72.23 -33.67 51.41
C THR A 7 73.26 -33.58 50.24
N PRO A 8 73.38 -32.44 49.52
CA PRO A 8 72.78 -32.07 48.22
C PRO A 8 73.85 -31.93 47.10
N LEU A 9 73.50 -31.56 45.85
CA LEU A 9 74.48 -30.99 44.91
C LEU A 9 73.83 -30.11 43.82
N SER A 10 74.37 -28.90 43.71
CA SER A 10 74.07 -27.90 42.69
C SER A 10 74.85 -28.17 41.40
N SER A 11 74.34 -27.67 40.26
CA SER A 11 75.20 -27.31 39.12
C SER A 11 74.55 -26.20 38.29
N ARG A 12 75.39 -25.26 37.86
CA ARG A 12 75.10 -23.96 37.27
C ARG A 12 75.14 -23.99 35.74
N ARG A 13 74.30 -23.12 35.14
CA ARG A 13 74.48 -22.25 33.94
C ARG A 13 75.10 -22.83 32.66
N ALA A 14 74.39 -22.64 31.54
CA ALA A 14 74.91 -21.86 30.40
C ALA A 14 73.77 -21.23 29.58
N PHE A 15 73.94 -19.94 29.28
CA PHE A 15 73.14 -19.07 28.42
C PHE A 15 73.25 -19.47 26.95
N VAL A 16 72.15 -19.41 26.19
CA VAL A 16 72.10 -18.83 24.82
C VAL A 16 70.68 -18.26 24.59
N ASN A 17 70.60 -16.97 24.31
CA ASN A 17 69.48 -16.31 23.60
C ASN A 17 70.17 -15.37 22.59
N PRO A 18 69.80 -15.38 21.30
CA PRO A 18 68.89 -14.33 20.83
C PRO A 18 67.97 -14.78 19.67
N ASP A 19 66.68 -14.44 19.72
CA ASP A 19 65.96 -13.73 18.65
C ASP A 19 64.42 -13.83 18.79
N GLY A 20 63.78 -12.68 18.98
CA GLY A 20 62.55 -12.27 18.27
C GLY A 20 61.19 -12.92 18.60
N PRO A 21 60.11 -12.14 18.77
CA PRO A 21 58.82 -12.62 19.30
C PRO A 21 57.91 -13.22 18.22
N ARG A 22 57.35 -14.41 18.46
CA ARG A 22 56.18 -14.92 17.69
C ARG A 22 54.89 -14.67 18.45
N ARG A 23 54.19 -13.59 18.07
CA ARG A 23 52.74 -13.46 18.23
C ARG A 23 52.05 -14.43 17.28
N THR A 24 51.01 -15.12 17.73
CA THR A 24 49.75 -15.32 16.98
C THR A 24 48.74 -16.02 17.88
N ALA A 25 47.88 -15.23 18.50
CA ALA A 25 46.60 -15.69 19.01
C ALA A 25 45.69 -15.97 17.80
N MET A 26 45.19 -17.20 17.67
CA MET A 26 44.16 -17.52 16.69
C MET A 26 42.82 -16.96 17.17
N ALA A 27 42.40 -15.86 16.56
CA ALA A 27 41.03 -15.40 16.62
C ALA A 27 40.16 -16.32 15.75
N SER A 28 39.17 -16.96 16.36
CA SER A 28 38.11 -17.67 15.65
C SER A 28 37.21 -16.64 14.96
N VAL A 29 37.45 -16.42 13.68
CA VAL A 29 36.60 -15.60 12.80
C VAL A 29 35.32 -16.38 12.55
N VAL A 30 34.22 -15.98 13.20
CA VAL A 30 32.87 -16.37 12.80
C VAL A 30 32.59 -15.70 11.45
N SER A 31 32.58 -16.51 10.39
CA SER A 31 32.20 -16.08 9.04
C SER A 31 30.71 -15.72 9.04
N LEU A 32 30.38 -14.42 9.04
CA LEU A 32 29.07 -13.97 8.61
C LEU A 32 28.97 -14.20 7.09
N ARG A 33 28.26 -15.26 6.72
CA ARG A 33 27.81 -15.50 5.35
C ARG A 33 26.79 -14.41 5.00
N GLY A 34 27.24 -13.34 4.36
CA GLY A 34 26.36 -12.37 3.72
C GLY A 34 25.59 -13.07 2.60
N THR A 35 24.32 -13.35 2.84
CA THR A 35 23.42 -13.84 1.79
C THR A 35 23.19 -12.69 0.80
N SER A 36 23.86 -12.77 -0.34
CA SER A 36 23.56 -11.97 -1.53
C SER A 36 22.16 -12.31 -2.03
N VAL A 37 21.14 -11.60 -1.52
CA VAL A 37 19.73 -11.75 -1.95
C VAL A 37 19.29 -10.57 -2.81
N THR A 38 20.15 -9.58 -3.07
CA THR A 38 19.69 -8.27 -3.55
C THR A 38 19.63 -8.10 -5.06
N LEU A 39 20.31 -8.93 -5.86
CA LEU A 39 20.35 -8.75 -7.33
C LEU A 39 19.38 -9.66 -8.12
N PRO A 40 19.21 -10.96 -7.79
CA PRO A 40 18.33 -11.83 -8.58
C PRO A 40 16.86 -11.47 -8.41
N ALA A 41 16.43 -11.12 -7.19
CA ALA A 41 15.04 -10.77 -6.89
C ALA A 41 14.58 -9.49 -7.61
N VAL A 42 15.46 -8.50 -7.73
CA VAL A 42 15.15 -7.24 -8.43
C VAL A 42 14.98 -7.47 -9.93
N VAL A 43 15.82 -8.31 -10.54
CA VAL A 43 15.70 -8.67 -11.95
C VAL A 43 14.43 -9.48 -12.21
N THR A 44 14.06 -10.39 -11.32
CA THR A 44 12.81 -11.16 -11.44
C THR A 44 11.57 -10.26 -11.32
N VAL A 45 11.58 -9.29 -10.39
CA VAL A 45 10.50 -8.29 -10.27
C VAL A 45 10.41 -7.41 -11.52
N LEU A 46 11.55 -6.96 -12.06
CA LEU A 46 11.58 -6.17 -13.30
C LEU A 46 11.08 -6.95 -14.53
N LEU A 47 11.35 -8.26 -14.59
CA LEU A 47 10.86 -9.12 -15.68
C LEU A 47 9.36 -9.43 -15.56
N LEU A 48 8.84 -9.56 -14.33
CA LEU A 48 7.40 -9.71 -14.08
C LEU A 48 6.60 -8.45 -14.42
N LEU A 49 7.20 -7.26 -14.28
CA LEU A 49 6.58 -5.98 -14.66
C LEU A 49 6.46 -5.77 -16.19
N MET A 50 7.09 -6.61 -17.01
CA MET A 50 7.11 -6.48 -18.47
C MET A 50 6.11 -7.39 -19.21
N SER A 51 5.25 -8.14 -18.50
CA SER A 51 4.19 -8.91 -19.15
C SER A 51 3.07 -7.98 -19.64
N VAL A 52 3.11 -7.64 -20.92
CA VAL A 52 2.10 -6.82 -21.58
C VAL A 52 0.82 -7.64 -21.77
N THR A 53 -0.23 -7.31 -21.02
CA THR A 53 -1.59 -7.79 -21.30
C THR A 53 -2.24 -6.91 -22.37
N THR A 54 -2.91 -7.53 -23.35
CA THR A 54 -3.73 -6.80 -24.31
C THR A 54 -4.95 -6.18 -23.61
N VAL A 55 -5.11 -4.86 -23.67
CA VAL A 55 -6.29 -4.16 -23.14
C VAL A 55 -7.49 -4.44 -24.05
N GLN A 56 -8.44 -5.24 -23.58
CA GLN A 56 -9.69 -5.50 -24.29
C GLN A 56 -10.76 -4.53 -23.77
N SER A 57 -11.44 -3.80 -24.67
CA SER A 57 -12.56 -2.95 -24.25
C SER A 57 -13.70 -3.79 -23.69
N SER A 58 -14.44 -3.23 -22.72
CA SER A 58 -15.55 -3.92 -22.05
C SER A 58 -16.64 -4.28 -23.06
N GLN A 59 -17.36 -5.37 -22.78
CA GLN A 59 -18.40 -5.85 -23.69
C GLN A 59 -19.53 -4.82 -23.88
N GLY A 60 -19.94 -4.14 -22.80
CA GLY A 60 -20.96 -3.09 -22.87
C GLY A 60 -20.60 -1.94 -23.81
N ASP A 61 -19.31 -1.61 -23.95
CA ASP A 61 -18.85 -0.55 -24.87
C ASP A 61 -18.96 -0.95 -26.34
N LYS A 62 -19.04 -2.25 -26.63
CA LYS A 62 -19.19 -2.80 -27.99
C LYS A 62 -20.64 -2.89 -28.40
N GLU A 63 -21.58 -2.87 -27.44
CA GLU A 63 -23.00 -3.05 -27.70
C GLU A 63 -23.54 -1.96 -28.65
N PRO A 64 -24.12 -2.36 -29.81
CA PRO A 64 -24.66 -1.40 -30.78
C PRO A 64 -25.70 -0.47 -30.16
N VAL A 65 -26.59 -1.02 -29.31
CA VAL A 65 -27.65 -0.28 -28.63
C VAL A 65 -27.06 0.85 -27.77
N TYR A 66 -26.03 0.53 -26.97
CA TYR A 66 -25.35 1.51 -26.13
C TYR A 66 -24.67 2.59 -26.98
N ARG A 67 -23.89 2.18 -27.98
CA ARG A 67 -23.12 3.11 -28.82
C ARG A 67 -24.01 4.07 -29.60
N ASP A 68 -25.09 3.57 -30.17
CA ASP A 68 -25.99 4.39 -30.98
C ASP A 68 -26.86 5.31 -30.10
N CYS A 69 -27.29 4.84 -28.93
CA CYS A 69 -27.91 5.70 -27.92
C CYS A 69 -27.00 6.86 -27.54
N VAL A 70 -25.73 6.60 -27.21
CA VAL A 70 -24.79 7.65 -26.78
C VAL A 70 -24.53 8.65 -27.91
N LYS A 71 -24.32 8.19 -29.15
CA LYS A 71 -24.15 9.07 -30.31
C LYS A 71 -25.37 9.97 -30.50
N GLN A 72 -26.57 9.40 -30.43
CA GLN A 72 -27.81 10.14 -30.63
C GLN A 72 -28.07 11.14 -29.50
N CYS A 73 -27.89 10.73 -28.24
CA CYS A 73 -28.05 11.61 -27.07
C CYS A 73 -27.09 12.80 -27.16
N VAL A 74 -25.80 12.55 -27.43
CA VAL A 74 -24.79 13.62 -27.53
C VAL A 74 -25.11 14.59 -28.66
N ARG A 75 -25.46 14.08 -29.84
CA ARG A 75 -25.82 14.92 -31.00
C ARG A 75 -27.02 15.80 -30.70
N THR A 76 -28.00 15.25 -29.98
CA THR A 76 -29.31 15.89 -29.75
C THR A 76 -29.29 16.87 -28.59
N ASN A 77 -28.54 16.60 -27.53
CA ASN A 77 -28.62 17.36 -26.27
C ASN A 77 -27.36 18.17 -25.96
N CYS A 78 -26.20 17.77 -26.46
CA CYS A 78 -24.92 18.38 -26.07
C CYS A 78 -24.41 19.45 -27.05
N THR A 79 -25.30 20.12 -27.79
CA THR A 79 -24.94 21.21 -28.71
C THR A 79 -25.91 22.40 -28.62
N GLY A 80 -25.39 23.61 -28.89
CA GLY A 80 -26.17 24.85 -29.00
C GLY A 80 -27.01 25.19 -27.75
N ALA A 81 -28.25 25.65 -27.98
CA ALA A 81 -29.16 26.06 -26.91
C ALA A 81 -29.52 24.93 -25.94
N ARG A 82 -29.50 23.66 -26.40
CA ARG A 82 -29.82 22.51 -25.55
C ARG A 82 -28.71 22.18 -24.56
N LEU A 83 -27.45 22.40 -24.93
CA LEU A 83 -26.32 22.30 -24.00
C LEU A 83 -26.44 23.36 -22.89
N ASN A 84 -26.79 24.59 -23.27
CA ASN A 84 -27.01 25.66 -22.29
C ASN A 84 -28.19 25.34 -21.36
N GLY A 85 -29.27 24.76 -21.91
CA GLY A 85 -30.40 24.26 -21.12
C GLY A 85 -29.98 23.15 -20.14
N PHE A 86 -29.20 22.17 -20.60
CA PHE A 86 -28.66 21.10 -19.75
C PHE A 86 -27.82 21.66 -18.60
N LEU A 87 -26.85 22.54 -18.90
CA LEU A 87 -26.00 23.16 -17.88
C LEU A 87 -26.81 24.01 -16.88
N SER A 88 -27.85 24.71 -17.36
CA SER A 88 -28.71 25.54 -16.50
C SER A 88 -29.67 24.72 -15.63
N ALA A 89 -30.03 23.52 -16.08
CA ALA A 89 -30.94 22.60 -15.38
C ALA A 89 -30.21 21.57 -14.50
N GLN A 90 -28.87 21.52 -14.55
CA GLN A 90 -28.11 20.59 -13.73
C GLN A 90 -28.35 20.88 -12.24
N PRO A 91 -28.63 19.85 -11.43
CA PRO A 91 -28.78 20.02 -9.99
C PRO A 91 -27.54 20.67 -9.38
N GLN A 92 -27.75 21.61 -8.45
CA GLN A 92 -26.67 22.40 -7.85
C GLN A 92 -25.56 21.52 -7.25
N TYR A 93 -25.89 20.37 -6.66
CA TYR A 93 -24.88 19.46 -6.10
C TYR A 93 -23.96 18.84 -7.17
N MET A 94 -24.43 18.66 -8.41
CA MET A 94 -23.61 18.17 -9.54
C MET A 94 -22.70 19.28 -10.11
N ALA A 95 -23.20 20.52 -10.10
CA ALA A 95 -22.41 21.70 -10.47
C ALA A 95 -21.31 22.00 -9.43
N LEU A 96 -21.65 21.95 -8.13
CA LEU A 96 -20.74 22.16 -7.01
C LEU A 96 -19.60 21.12 -6.97
N THR A 97 -19.84 19.87 -7.38
CA THR A 97 -18.74 18.90 -7.54
C THR A 97 -17.67 19.38 -8.50
N GLY A 98 -18.04 20.08 -9.58
CA GLY A 98 -17.08 20.66 -10.52
C GLY A 98 -16.24 21.78 -9.92
N GLU A 99 -16.84 22.62 -9.07
CA GLU A 99 -16.12 23.69 -8.37
C GLU A 99 -15.19 23.16 -7.25
N LEU A 100 -15.66 22.17 -6.49
CA LEU A 100 -14.93 21.62 -5.35
C LEU A 100 -13.77 20.67 -5.77
N LEU A 101 -13.91 19.96 -6.89
CA LEU A 101 -12.97 18.92 -7.34
C LEU A 101 -12.13 19.31 -8.57
N LEU A 102 -11.71 20.59 -8.67
CA LEU A 102 -10.83 21.09 -9.75
C LEU A 102 -11.39 20.88 -11.18
N SER A 103 -12.59 21.39 -11.46
CA SER A 103 -13.19 21.39 -12.81
C SER A 103 -13.54 19.99 -13.36
N THR A 104 -13.85 19.04 -12.48
CA THR A 104 -14.27 17.65 -12.81
C THR A 104 -15.81 17.49 -12.78
N GLY A 105 -16.55 18.53 -13.17
CA GLY A 105 -18.00 18.52 -13.20
C GLY A 105 -18.59 17.45 -14.13
N TRP A 106 -19.87 17.14 -13.95
CA TRP A 106 -20.60 16.23 -14.81
C TRP A 106 -20.85 16.88 -16.18
N THR A 107 -20.35 16.27 -17.25
CA THR A 107 -20.61 16.79 -18.61
C THR A 107 -21.90 16.22 -19.19
N CYS A 108 -22.48 16.91 -20.17
CA CYS A 108 -23.63 16.38 -20.93
C CYS A 108 -23.33 14.99 -21.55
N ARG A 109 -22.07 14.75 -21.94
CA ARG A 109 -21.65 13.45 -22.46
C ARG A 109 -21.67 12.37 -21.37
N ASP A 110 -21.28 12.69 -20.14
CA ASP A 110 -21.27 11.74 -19.02
C ASP A 110 -22.69 11.32 -18.63
N ASP A 111 -23.64 12.25 -18.68
CA ASP A 111 -25.05 11.93 -18.49
C ASP A 111 -25.63 11.10 -19.64
N CYS A 112 -25.29 11.43 -20.88
CA CYS A 112 -25.67 10.58 -22.01
C CYS A 112 -25.11 9.16 -21.89
N ARG A 113 -23.85 9.00 -21.49
CA ARG A 113 -23.24 7.69 -21.24
C ARG A 113 -23.99 6.93 -20.15
N TYR A 114 -24.30 7.60 -19.04
CA TYR A 114 -25.02 7.01 -17.92
C TYR A 114 -26.43 6.55 -18.28
N GLN A 115 -27.23 7.42 -18.90
CA GLN A 115 -28.60 7.11 -19.27
C GLN A 115 -28.65 5.97 -20.31
N CYS A 116 -27.74 5.99 -21.29
CA CYS A 116 -27.66 4.93 -22.29
C CYS A 116 -27.16 3.61 -21.70
N MET A 117 -26.21 3.64 -20.76
CA MET A 117 -25.79 2.46 -20.00
C MET A 117 -26.99 1.83 -19.30
N TRP A 118 -27.76 2.60 -18.54
CA TRP A 118 -28.96 2.09 -17.85
C TRP A 118 -30.06 1.60 -18.79
N THR A 119 -30.21 2.24 -19.95
CA THR A 119 -31.11 1.74 -21.00
C THR A 119 -30.67 0.36 -21.48
N THR A 120 -29.38 0.16 -21.75
CA THR A 120 -28.83 -1.14 -22.14
C THR A 120 -28.95 -2.17 -21.02
N VAL A 121 -28.65 -1.79 -19.77
CA VAL A 121 -28.84 -2.68 -18.60
C VAL A 121 -30.29 -3.15 -18.49
N GLY A 122 -31.26 -2.26 -18.63
CA GLY A 122 -32.68 -2.60 -18.58
C GLY A 122 -33.09 -3.62 -19.64
N LEU A 123 -32.56 -3.51 -20.86
CA LEU A 123 -32.79 -4.50 -21.92
C LEU A 123 -32.19 -5.87 -21.58
N TYR A 124 -30.95 -5.90 -21.07
CA TYR A 124 -30.30 -7.14 -20.66
C TYR A 124 -31.09 -7.86 -19.56
N GLN A 125 -31.58 -7.10 -18.57
CA GLN A 125 -32.39 -7.65 -17.49
C GLN A 125 -33.74 -8.17 -17.98
N ALA A 126 -34.39 -7.46 -18.89
CA ALA A 126 -35.68 -7.87 -19.46
C ALA A 126 -35.58 -9.19 -20.25
N GLU A 127 -34.47 -9.38 -20.95
CA GLU A 127 -34.19 -10.58 -21.75
C GLU A 127 -33.51 -11.71 -20.94
N GLY A 128 -33.23 -11.49 -19.65
CA GLY A 128 -32.58 -12.47 -18.78
C GLY A 128 -31.08 -12.70 -19.05
N TYR A 129 -30.41 -11.79 -19.74
CA TYR A 129 -28.97 -11.85 -19.99
C TYR A 129 -28.15 -11.32 -18.80
N ARG A 130 -26.89 -11.78 -18.69
CA ARG A 130 -25.93 -11.23 -17.74
C ARG A 130 -25.49 -9.84 -18.19
N VAL A 131 -25.66 -8.86 -17.31
CA VAL A 131 -25.26 -7.46 -17.55
C VAL A 131 -23.74 -7.40 -17.78
N PRO A 132 -23.25 -6.68 -18.81
CA PRO A 132 -21.83 -6.51 -19.05
C PRO A 132 -21.25 -5.30 -18.29
N GLN A 133 -19.92 -5.24 -18.22
CA GLN A 133 -19.19 -4.03 -17.80
C GLN A 133 -19.17 -2.98 -18.92
N PHE A 134 -19.05 -1.70 -18.54
CA PHE A 134 -18.94 -0.53 -19.41
C PHE A 134 -17.72 0.30 -18.96
N HIS A 135 -16.86 0.74 -19.88
CA HIS A 135 -15.61 1.48 -19.61
C HIS A 135 -14.74 0.86 -18.49
N GLY A 136 -14.64 -0.46 -18.45
CA GLY A 136 -13.86 -1.20 -17.45
C GLY A 136 -14.54 -1.39 -16.10
N LYS A 137 -15.80 -0.97 -15.92
CA LYS A 137 -16.50 -1.01 -14.64
C LYS A 137 -17.89 -1.63 -14.74
N TRP A 138 -18.37 -2.14 -13.60
CA TRP A 138 -19.78 -2.50 -13.47
C TRP A 138 -20.69 -1.26 -13.43
N PRO A 139 -21.96 -1.36 -13.85
CA PRO A 139 -22.89 -0.24 -13.78
C PRO A 139 -23.30 0.05 -12.33
N PHE A 140 -23.09 1.29 -11.89
CA PHE A 140 -23.47 1.78 -10.55
C PHE A 140 -24.62 2.78 -10.61
N ALA A 141 -25.52 2.69 -9.64
CA ALA A 141 -26.58 3.68 -9.45
C ALA A 141 -26.00 4.89 -8.73
N ARG A 142 -25.98 6.04 -9.42
CA ARG A 142 -25.53 7.30 -8.82
C ARG A 142 -26.46 7.71 -7.69
N PHE A 143 -25.89 8.23 -6.62
CA PHE A 143 -26.64 8.84 -5.53
C PHE A 143 -26.09 10.24 -5.25
N LEU A 144 -26.93 11.27 -5.38
CA LEU A 144 -26.49 12.68 -5.35
C LEU A 144 -25.35 12.90 -6.36
N CYS A 145 -24.18 13.35 -5.90
CA CYS A 145 -23.00 13.55 -6.74
C CYS A 145 -22.05 12.34 -6.77
N PHE A 146 -22.34 11.26 -6.03
CA PHE A 146 -21.47 10.10 -5.93
C PHE A 146 -21.68 9.13 -7.09
N GLU A 147 -20.59 8.83 -7.78
CA GLU A 147 -20.54 7.81 -8.84
C GLU A 147 -20.59 6.39 -8.26
N GLU A 148 -19.84 6.14 -7.19
CA GLU A 148 -19.80 4.87 -6.46
C GLU A 148 -20.06 5.11 -4.96
N PRO A 149 -21.33 5.21 -4.52
CA PRO A 149 -21.68 5.70 -3.19
C PRO A 149 -21.11 4.88 -2.03
N ALA A 150 -21.12 3.55 -2.14
CA ALA A 150 -20.61 2.67 -1.08
C ALA A 150 -19.09 2.77 -0.95
N SER A 151 -18.35 2.71 -2.07
CA SER A 151 -16.89 2.86 -2.09
C SER A 151 -16.48 4.23 -1.54
N ALA A 152 -17.12 5.31 -1.98
CA ALA A 152 -16.81 6.66 -1.50
C ALA A 152 -17.01 6.81 0.02
N LEU A 153 -18.12 6.30 0.56
CA LEU A 153 -18.37 6.31 1.99
C LEU A 153 -17.35 5.45 2.76
N ALA A 154 -17.05 4.25 2.25
CA ALA A 154 -16.10 3.34 2.87
C ALA A 154 -14.67 3.93 2.90
N SER A 155 -14.23 4.57 1.82
CA SER A 155 -12.94 5.29 1.76
C SER A 155 -12.90 6.45 2.75
N LEU A 156 -13.98 7.23 2.88
CA LEU A 156 -14.08 8.31 3.86
C LEU A 156 -13.96 7.78 5.29
N LEU A 157 -14.64 6.67 5.59
CA LEU A 157 -14.59 6.04 6.91
C LEU A 157 -13.20 5.46 7.23
N ASN A 158 -12.49 4.91 6.26
CA ASN A 158 -11.09 4.53 6.42
C ASN A 158 -10.20 5.74 6.72
N GLY A 159 -10.37 6.83 5.97
CA GLY A 159 -9.67 8.10 6.23
C GLY A 159 -9.93 8.63 7.64
N LEU A 160 -11.19 8.60 8.10
CA LEU A 160 -11.56 9.01 9.45
C LEU A 160 -10.98 8.08 10.52
N ALA A 161 -11.03 6.76 10.33
CA ALA A 161 -10.40 5.80 11.23
C ALA A 161 -8.89 6.02 11.35
N CYS A 162 -8.22 6.26 10.21
CA CYS A 162 -6.80 6.60 10.17
C CYS A 162 -6.51 7.91 10.91
N LEU A 163 -7.34 8.95 10.74
CA LEU A 163 -7.19 10.24 11.42
C LEU A 163 -7.35 10.09 12.94
N LEU A 164 -8.43 9.44 13.38
CA LEU A 164 -8.71 9.21 14.79
C LEU A 164 -7.56 8.43 15.46
N MET A 165 -7.05 7.40 14.79
CA MET A 165 -5.95 6.61 15.31
C MET A 165 -4.60 7.33 15.27
N LEU A 166 -4.35 8.20 14.28
CA LEU A 166 -3.20 9.10 14.28
C LEU A 166 -3.24 10.08 15.46
N LEU A 167 -4.40 10.68 15.73
CA LEU A 167 -4.58 11.56 16.89
C LEU A 167 -4.31 10.81 18.20
N ARG A 168 -4.85 9.60 18.34
CA ARG A 168 -4.58 8.72 19.48
C ARG A 168 -3.10 8.34 19.61
N TYR A 169 -2.43 8.05 18.50
CA TYR A 169 -1.01 7.75 18.49
C TYR A 169 -0.19 8.95 19.00
N ARG A 170 -0.47 10.16 18.48
CA ARG A 170 0.19 11.41 18.88
C ARG A 170 -0.04 11.76 20.35
N SER A 171 -1.19 11.43 20.92
CA SER A 171 -1.49 11.68 22.33
C SER A 171 -0.84 10.66 23.27
N THR A 172 -0.56 9.46 22.78
CA THR A 172 -0.08 8.33 23.61
C THR A 172 1.43 8.16 23.55
N VAL A 173 2.03 8.36 22.38
CA VAL A 173 3.46 8.10 22.14
C VAL A 173 4.24 9.41 22.18
N PRO A 174 5.26 9.53 23.06
CA PRO A 174 6.11 10.71 23.11
C PRO A 174 6.92 10.90 21.81
N ARG A 175 7.22 12.16 21.46
CA ARG A 175 8.04 12.52 20.30
C ARG A 175 9.44 11.91 20.30
N GLN A 176 9.96 11.56 21.47
CA GLN A 176 11.26 10.92 21.65
C GLN A 176 11.27 9.45 21.20
N SER A 177 10.11 8.83 20.95
CA SER A 177 10.08 7.46 20.46
C SER A 177 10.78 7.36 19.08
N PRO A 178 11.70 6.40 18.87
CA PRO A 178 12.46 6.27 17.63
C PRO A 178 11.60 6.17 16.35
N MET A 179 10.40 5.61 16.47
CA MET A 179 9.48 5.41 15.34
C MET A 179 8.48 6.56 15.15
N TYR A 180 8.48 7.57 16.03
CA TYR A 180 7.45 8.61 16.07
C TYR A 180 7.27 9.32 14.72
N HIS A 181 8.36 9.81 14.13
CA HIS A 181 8.29 10.57 12.88
C HIS A 181 7.91 9.69 11.68
N THR A 182 8.46 8.48 11.59
CA THR A 182 8.16 7.53 10.52
C THR A 182 6.69 7.12 10.52
N ILE A 183 6.12 6.82 11.69
CA ILE A 183 4.70 6.47 11.82
C ILE A 183 3.81 7.66 11.48
N ASN A 184 4.16 8.86 11.95
CA ASN A 184 3.41 10.08 11.63
C ASN A 184 3.37 10.35 10.12
N ALA A 185 4.50 10.22 9.44
CA ALA A 185 4.59 10.42 8.00
C ALA A 185 3.83 9.32 7.23
N PHE A 186 3.94 8.05 7.62
CA PHE A 186 3.10 6.96 7.08
C PHE A 186 1.60 7.29 7.18
N SER A 187 1.20 7.80 8.34
CA SER A 187 -0.20 8.14 8.61
C SER A 187 -0.71 9.28 7.73
N LEU A 188 0.13 10.29 7.46
CA LEU A 188 -0.21 11.40 6.55
C LEU A 188 -0.30 10.92 5.09
N VAL A 189 0.60 10.04 4.65
CA VAL A 189 0.52 9.40 3.33
C VAL A 189 -0.76 8.58 3.20
N SER A 190 -1.11 7.82 4.25
CA SER A 190 -2.37 7.04 4.29
C SER A 190 -3.61 7.93 4.24
N LEU A 191 -3.63 9.04 4.98
CA LEU A 191 -4.73 10.01 4.92
C LEU A 191 -4.86 10.63 3.53
N ASN A 192 -3.75 10.93 2.86
CA ASN A 192 -3.77 11.44 1.50
C ASN A 192 -4.33 10.41 0.50
N ALA A 193 -3.98 9.13 0.67
CA ALA A 193 -4.54 8.06 -0.16
C ALA A 193 -6.05 7.91 0.05
N TRP A 194 -6.52 7.85 1.30
CA TRP A 194 -7.96 7.76 1.56
C TRP A 194 -8.75 8.97 1.07
N PHE A 195 -8.15 10.16 1.11
CA PHE A 195 -8.72 11.35 0.51
C PHE A 195 -8.90 11.18 -1.00
N TRP A 196 -7.84 10.79 -1.72
CA TRP A 196 -7.93 10.59 -3.18
C TRP A 196 -8.84 9.44 -3.59
N SER A 197 -8.88 8.36 -2.81
CA SER A 197 -9.86 7.27 -2.98
C SER A 197 -11.29 7.77 -2.82
N THR A 198 -11.56 8.57 -1.79
CA THR A 198 -12.90 9.17 -1.58
C THR A 198 -13.28 10.08 -2.76
N VAL A 199 -12.33 10.90 -3.23
CA VAL A 199 -12.54 11.80 -4.37
C VAL A 199 -12.81 11.02 -5.66
N PHE A 200 -12.04 9.96 -5.92
CA PHE A 200 -12.20 9.10 -7.10
C PHE A 200 -13.56 8.40 -7.13
N HIS A 201 -13.96 7.75 -6.04
CA HIS A 201 -15.28 7.07 -5.99
C HIS A 201 -16.46 8.05 -5.95
N THR A 202 -16.22 9.30 -5.52
CA THR A 202 -17.23 10.36 -5.68
C THR A 202 -17.34 10.76 -7.14
N ARG A 203 -16.22 10.97 -7.82
CA ARG A 203 -16.18 11.42 -9.20
C ARG A 203 -15.01 10.80 -9.96
N ASP A 204 -15.35 9.93 -10.90
CA ASP A 204 -14.37 9.24 -11.73
C ASP A 204 -13.92 10.12 -12.91
N THR A 205 -12.67 10.56 -12.86
CA THR A 205 -11.99 11.22 -13.95
C THR A 205 -10.59 10.67 -14.09
N TYR A 206 -9.99 10.89 -15.25
CA TYR A 206 -8.61 10.50 -15.51
C TYR A 206 -7.59 10.99 -14.46
N LEU A 207 -7.83 12.17 -13.87
CA LEU A 207 -6.97 12.70 -12.81
C LEU A 207 -7.23 11.98 -11.49
N THR A 208 -8.49 11.84 -11.09
CA THR A 208 -8.85 11.26 -9.79
C THR A 208 -8.50 9.78 -9.72
N GLU A 209 -8.68 9.04 -10.82
CA GLU A 209 -8.25 7.65 -10.97
C GLU A 209 -6.72 7.51 -10.81
N LYS A 210 -5.95 8.36 -11.50
CA LYS A 210 -4.48 8.38 -11.37
C LYS A 210 -4.03 8.63 -9.95
N MET A 211 -4.61 9.63 -9.30
CA MET A 211 -4.22 10.01 -7.94
C MET A 211 -4.57 8.91 -6.94
N ASP A 212 -5.70 8.23 -7.10
CA ASP A 212 -6.05 7.07 -6.28
C ASP A 212 -4.99 5.96 -6.42
N TYR A 213 -4.64 5.58 -7.65
CA TYR A 213 -3.63 4.54 -7.89
C TYR A 213 -2.26 4.92 -7.34
N PHE A 214 -1.80 6.14 -7.61
CA PHE A 214 -0.48 6.59 -7.16
C PHE A 214 -0.41 6.67 -5.63
N CYS A 215 -1.46 7.18 -4.98
CA CYS A 215 -1.46 7.26 -3.52
C CYS A 215 -1.59 5.88 -2.87
N ALA A 216 -2.33 4.94 -3.46
CA ALA A 216 -2.35 3.55 -3.00
C ALA A 216 -0.95 2.90 -3.07
N THR A 217 -0.24 3.05 -4.19
CA THR A 217 1.15 2.56 -4.32
C THR A 217 2.08 3.22 -3.29
N ALA A 218 1.93 4.52 -3.05
CA ALA A 218 2.73 5.26 -2.07
C ALA A 218 2.54 4.70 -0.64
N VAL A 219 1.32 4.32 -0.24
CA VAL A 219 1.06 3.71 1.07
C VAL A 219 1.77 2.36 1.22
N ILE A 220 1.70 1.49 0.21
CA ILE A 220 2.35 0.17 0.26
C ILE A 220 3.87 0.33 0.33
N LEU A 221 4.46 1.21 -0.49
CA LEU A 221 5.90 1.50 -0.45
C LEU A 221 6.32 2.11 0.89
N TYR A 222 5.52 3.00 1.47
CA TYR A 222 5.81 3.55 2.79
C TYR A 222 5.70 2.48 3.88
N SER A 223 4.78 1.52 3.78
CA SER A 223 4.72 0.37 4.69
C SER A 223 6.01 -0.47 4.65
N ILE A 224 6.59 -0.68 3.47
CA ILE A 224 7.91 -1.32 3.32
C ILE A 224 9.00 -0.48 4.00
N TYR A 225 8.99 0.84 3.79
CA TYR A 225 9.93 1.75 4.45
C TYR A 225 9.79 1.71 5.97
N LEU A 226 8.57 1.71 6.50
CA LEU A 226 8.26 1.59 7.92
C LEU A 226 8.83 0.28 8.50
N CYS A 227 8.62 -0.84 7.82
CA CYS A 227 9.19 -2.13 8.19
C CYS A 227 10.72 -2.08 8.18
N CYS A 228 11.33 -1.51 7.13
CA CYS A 228 12.78 -1.38 7.01
C CYS A 228 13.39 -0.54 8.15
N VAL A 229 12.80 0.61 8.48
CA VAL A 229 13.23 1.44 9.62
C VAL A 229 13.16 0.61 10.90
N ARG A 230 12.04 -0.09 11.12
CA ARG A 230 11.81 -0.88 12.33
C ARG A 230 12.78 -2.06 12.48
N THR A 231 13.14 -2.74 11.39
CA THR A 231 13.98 -3.95 11.44
C THR A 231 15.47 -3.67 11.32
N LEU A 232 15.85 -2.65 10.53
CA LEU A 232 17.24 -2.36 10.18
C LEU A 232 17.64 -0.92 10.52
N GLY A 233 16.78 0.05 10.21
CA GLY A 233 17.09 1.48 10.31
C GLY A 233 17.40 1.97 11.72
N LEU A 234 16.77 1.41 12.75
CA LEU A 234 17.05 1.78 14.14
C LEU A 234 18.50 1.52 14.55
N LYS A 235 19.13 0.46 14.02
CA LYS A 235 20.55 0.13 14.27
C LYS A 235 21.48 0.74 13.23
N GLN A 236 21.01 0.82 11.98
CA GLN A 236 21.79 1.26 10.84
C GLN A 236 21.00 2.31 10.02
N PRO A 237 20.97 3.59 10.46
CA PRO A 237 20.18 4.63 9.80
C PRO A 237 20.52 4.82 8.31
N GLY A 238 21.79 4.60 7.94
CA GLY A 238 22.24 4.67 6.54
C GLY A 238 21.54 3.67 5.63
N VAL A 239 21.22 2.47 6.13
CA VAL A 239 20.48 1.45 5.36
C VAL A 239 19.05 1.91 5.11
N SER A 240 18.36 2.44 6.13
CA SER A 240 17.01 2.98 5.94
C SER A 240 17.00 4.16 4.95
N SER A 241 18.00 5.06 5.01
CA SER A 241 18.08 6.16 4.05
C SER A 241 18.26 5.67 2.62
N MET A 242 19.14 4.69 2.40
CA MET A 242 19.36 4.09 1.07
C MET A 242 18.09 3.40 0.55
N VAL A 243 17.41 2.62 1.40
CA VAL A 243 16.13 1.97 1.04
C VAL A 243 15.06 3.02 0.75
N GLY A 244 14.98 4.10 1.54
CA GLY A 244 14.07 5.21 1.29
C GLY A 244 14.28 5.85 -0.09
N VAL A 245 15.52 6.14 -0.46
CA VAL A 245 15.86 6.66 -1.81
C VAL A 245 15.46 5.67 -2.89
N LEU A 246 15.75 4.38 -2.72
CA LEU A 246 15.35 3.34 -3.67
C LEU A 246 13.83 3.29 -3.86
N LEU A 247 13.05 3.32 -2.77
CA LEU A 247 11.60 3.29 -2.83
C LEU A 247 11.01 4.54 -3.51
N ILE A 248 11.62 5.71 -3.29
CA ILE A 248 11.25 6.95 -4.00
C ILE A 248 11.54 6.83 -5.50
N LEU A 249 12.68 6.25 -5.89
CA LEU A 249 13.01 6.01 -7.29
C LEU A 249 12.00 5.04 -7.93
N VAL A 250 11.70 3.92 -7.26
CA VAL A 250 10.67 2.95 -7.71
C VAL A 250 9.31 3.64 -7.88
N PHE A 251 8.88 4.41 -6.89
CA PHE A 251 7.62 5.16 -6.97
C PHE A 251 7.60 6.13 -8.15
N THR A 252 8.67 6.93 -8.31
CA THR A 252 8.75 7.92 -9.37
C THR A 252 8.78 7.27 -10.75
N SER A 253 9.48 6.14 -10.90
CA SER A 253 9.50 5.36 -12.13
C SER A 253 8.12 4.76 -12.46
N HIS A 254 7.42 4.20 -11.46
CA HIS A 254 6.05 3.68 -11.60
C HIS A 254 5.07 4.76 -12.05
N VAL A 255 5.07 5.91 -11.37
CA VAL A 255 4.22 7.06 -11.70
C VAL A 255 4.55 7.60 -13.10
N SER A 256 5.84 7.69 -13.45
CA SER A 256 6.28 8.17 -14.76
C SER A 256 5.82 7.24 -15.88
N TYR A 257 5.91 5.92 -15.69
CA TYR A 257 5.42 4.94 -16.66
C TYR A 257 3.91 5.07 -16.89
N LEU A 258 3.12 5.04 -15.82
CA LEU A 258 1.66 5.18 -15.90
C LEU A 258 1.20 6.56 -16.42
N THR A 259 2.03 7.59 -16.25
CA THR A 259 1.70 8.94 -16.72
C THR A 259 2.03 9.16 -18.18
N PHE A 260 3.22 8.73 -18.63
CA PHE A 260 3.78 9.12 -19.93
C PHE A 260 3.85 7.99 -20.97
N VAL A 261 3.75 6.72 -20.55
CA VAL A 261 3.87 5.57 -21.47
C VAL A 261 2.50 4.96 -21.74
N SER A 262 1.92 4.32 -20.74
CA SER A 262 0.62 3.67 -20.86
C SER A 262 -0.05 3.63 -19.49
N PHE A 263 -1.23 4.24 -19.40
CA PHE A 263 -2.06 4.13 -18.21
C PHE A 263 -2.84 2.82 -18.28
N ASP A 264 -2.26 1.76 -17.69
CA ASP A 264 -2.78 0.40 -17.74
C ASP A 264 -3.12 -0.10 -16.32
N TYR A 265 -4.40 -0.42 -16.11
CA TYR A 265 -4.90 -0.90 -14.82
C TYR A 265 -4.31 -2.27 -14.44
N GLY A 266 -4.17 -3.18 -15.40
CA GLY A 266 -3.61 -4.52 -15.15
C GLY A 266 -2.16 -4.46 -14.68
N TYR A 267 -1.35 -3.61 -15.30
CA TYR A 267 0.00 -3.30 -14.85
C TYR A 267 0.00 -2.73 -13.43
N ASN A 268 -0.84 -1.73 -13.15
CA ASN A 268 -0.93 -1.12 -11.82
C ASN A 268 -1.27 -2.17 -10.74
N MET A 269 -2.25 -3.03 -11.02
CA MET A 269 -2.63 -4.11 -10.13
C MET A 269 -1.50 -5.13 -9.93
N ALA A 270 -0.82 -5.55 -11.00
CA ALA A 270 0.31 -6.47 -10.91
C ALA A 270 1.48 -5.88 -10.10
N ALA A 271 1.80 -4.60 -10.32
CA ALA A 271 2.84 -3.89 -9.58
C ALA A 271 2.49 -3.78 -8.09
N ASN A 272 1.28 -3.32 -7.75
CA ASN A 272 0.84 -3.20 -6.36
C ASN A 272 0.74 -4.56 -5.66
N ALA A 273 0.27 -5.60 -6.35
CA ALA A 273 0.25 -6.97 -5.81
C ALA A 273 1.68 -7.49 -5.52
N THR A 274 2.64 -7.21 -6.41
CA THR A 274 4.04 -7.62 -6.24
C THR A 274 4.70 -6.89 -5.06
N ILE A 275 4.55 -5.57 -5.00
CA ILE A 275 5.07 -4.75 -3.89
C ILE A 275 4.38 -5.15 -2.58
N GLY A 276 3.06 -5.40 -2.61
CA GLY A 276 2.28 -5.92 -1.50
C GLY A 276 2.82 -7.26 -0.98
N MET A 277 3.16 -8.20 -1.86
CA MET A 277 3.76 -9.47 -1.46
C MET A 277 5.11 -9.28 -0.74
N VAL A 278 5.96 -8.35 -1.20
CA VAL A 278 7.21 -8.01 -0.50
C VAL A 278 6.90 -7.47 0.91
N ASN A 279 5.93 -6.58 1.03
CA ASN A 279 5.48 -6.04 2.30
C ASN A 279 4.95 -7.13 3.25
N LEU A 280 4.09 -8.03 2.75
CA LEU A 280 3.56 -9.20 3.47
C LEU A 280 4.67 -10.05 4.06
N LEU A 281 5.58 -10.52 3.19
CA LEU A 281 6.62 -11.47 3.58
C LEU A 281 7.59 -10.86 4.59
N TRP A 282 7.94 -9.57 4.44
CA TRP A 282 8.83 -8.90 5.38
C TRP A 282 8.19 -8.76 6.76
N TRP A 283 6.94 -8.27 6.85
CA TRP A 283 6.26 -8.15 8.13
C TRP A 283 6.01 -9.50 8.80
N LEU A 284 5.67 -10.55 8.03
CA LEU A 284 5.52 -11.91 8.57
C LEU A 284 6.85 -12.47 9.08
N CYS A 285 7.95 -12.21 8.38
CA CYS A 285 9.30 -12.57 8.84
C CYS A 285 9.61 -11.89 10.19
N TRP A 286 9.32 -10.58 10.30
CA TRP A 286 9.49 -9.85 11.56
C TRP A 286 8.62 -10.43 12.68
N CYS A 287 7.33 -10.71 12.41
CA CYS A 287 6.42 -11.32 13.37
C CYS A 287 6.95 -12.69 13.85
N TRP A 288 7.40 -13.53 12.91
CA TRP A 288 7.92 -14.86 13.21
C TRP A 288 9.16 -14.78 14.10
N GLN A 289 10.11 -13.92 13.79
CA GLN A 289 11.34 -13.75 14.57
C GLN A 289 11.04 -13.26 16.00
N ASN A 290 10.05 -12.38 16.17
CA ASN A 290 9.75 -11.73 17.45
C ASN A 290 8.62 -12.40 18.24
N ARG A 291 8.05 -13.51 17.76
CA ARG A 291 6.87 -14.15 18.39
C ARG A 291 7.10 -14.65 19.82
N ARG A 292 8.36 -14.89 20.20
CA ARG A 292 8.75 -15.36 21.54
C ARG A 292 9.13 -14.23 22.49
N THR A 293 9.43 -13.04 21.95
CA THR A 293 9.99 -11.91 22.71
C THR A 293 8.97 -10.79 22.90
N LEU A 294 8.19 -10.46 21.87
CA LEU A 294 7.28 -9.31 21.88
C LEU A 294 5.83 -9.78 22.03
N PRO A 295 5.11 -9.48 23.12
CA PRO A 295 3.75 -9.99 23.35
C PRO A 295 2.71 -9.46 22.36
N TYR A 296 2.99 -8.35 21.67
CA TYR A 296 2.10 -7.71 20.69
C TYR A 296 2.33 -8.18 19.24
N TRP A 297 3.22 -9.16 19.00
CA TRP A 297 3.53 -9.68 17.65
C TRP A 297 2.27 -10.08 16.86
N TRP A 298 1.29 -10.67 17.56
CA TRP A 298 0.06 -11.20 16.95
C TRP A 298 -0.79 -10.08 16.34
N LYS A 299 -0.74 -8.85 16.87
CA LYS A 299 -1.49 -7.70 16.33
C LYS A 299 -0.98 -7.36 14.94
N CYS A 300 0.34 -7.28 14.78
CA CYS A 300 0.98 -7.05 13.48
C CYS A 300 0.70 -8.19 12.51
N GLY A 301 0.90 -9.44 12.95
CA GLY A 301 0.63 -10.62 12.12
C GLY A 301 -0.81 -10.68 11.63
N LEU A 302 -1.78 -10.45 12.52
CA LEU A 302 -3.19 -10.42 12.18
C LEU A 302 -3.53 -9.28 11.21
N VAL A 303 -3.02 -8.07 11.44
CA VAL A 303 -3.23 -6.94 10.51
C VAL A 303 -2.71 -7.27 9.11
N VAL A 304 -1.49 -7.79 9.03
CA VAL A 304 -0.84 -8.07 7.74
C VAL A 304 -1.58 -9.18 6.99
N MET A 305 -2.03 -10.22 7.70
CA MET A 305 -2.86 -11.28 7.12
C MET A 305 -4.24 -10.76 6.69
N LEU A 306 -4.87 -9.89 7.49
CA LEU A 306 -6.17 -9.29 7.16
C LEU A 306 -6.06 -8.38 5.94
N LEU A 307 -5.08 -7.47 5.89
CA LEU A 307 -4.92 -6.55 4.75
C LEU A 307 -4.75 -7.30 3.42
N HIS A 308 -3.92 -8.35 3.40
CA HIS A 308 -3.71 -9.14 2.18
C HIS A 308 -4.85 -10.10 1.88
N GLY A 309 -5.45 -10.72 2.90
CA GLY A 309 -6.63 -11.58 2.73
C GLY A 309 -7.85 -10.80 2.22
N LEU A 310 -8.07 -9.60 2.75
CA LEU A 310 -9.14 -8.71 2.30
C LEU A 310 -8.87 -8.14 0.90
N ALA A 311 -7.61 -7.89 0.54
CA ALA A 311 -7.26 -7.49 -0.83
C ALA A 311 -7.60 -8.57 -1.88
N LEU A 312 -7.77 -9.85 -1.49
CA LEU A 312 -8.26 -10.89 -2.41
C LEU A 312 -9.73 -10.70 -2.80
N LEU A 313 -10.51 -9.92 -2.03
CA LEU A 313 -11.89 -9.60 -2.40
C LEU A 313 -11.94 -8.82 -3.70
N GLU A 314 -10.94 -7.98 -3.97
CA GLU A 314 -10.78 -7.27 -5.24
C GLU A 314 -10.79 -8.21 -6.45
N LEU A 315 -10.24 -9.42 -6.30
CA LEU A 315 -10.15 -10.42 -7.37
C LEU A 315 -11.49 -11.11 -7.66
N LEU A 316 -12.50 -10.95 -6.81
CA LEU A 316 -13.81 -11.56 -7.01
C LEU A 316 -14.62 -10.87 -8.11
N ASP A 317 -14.34 -9.59 -8.40
CA ASP A 317 -14.93 -8.77 -9.48
C ASP A 317 -16.42 -9.08 -9.77
N PHE A 318 -17.26 -9.04 -8.73
CA PHE A 318 -18.68 -9.35 -8.85
C PHE A 318 -19.53 -8.09 -9.15
N PRO A 319 -20.65 -8.23 -9.88
CA PRO A 319 -21.54 -7.11 -10.17
C PRO A 319 -22.16 -6.52 -8.89
N PRO A 320 -22.32 -5.19 -8.80
CA PRO A 320 -22.75 -4.52 -7.58
C PRO A 320 -24.12 -5.01 -7.12
N LEU A 321 -24.18 -5.48 -5.88
CA LEU A 321 -25.41 -5.79 -5.18
C LEU A 321 -26.21 -4.49 -5.03
N LEU A 322 -27.50 -4.56 -5.39
CA LEU A 322 -28.39 -3.40 -5.42
C LEU A 322 -27.85 -2.21 -6.23
N TRP A 323 -26.94 -2.45 -7.19
CA TRP A 323 -26.27 -1.43 -8.00
C TRP A 323 -25.41 -0.44 -7.22
N VAL A 324 -25.06 -0.76 -5.97
CA VAL A 324 -24.31 0.15 -5.09
C VAL A 324 -23.10 -0.52 -4.44
N LEU A 325 -23.21 -1.80 -4.06
CA LEU A 325 -22.18 -2.50 -3.28
C LEU A 325 -21.49 -3.59 -4.11
N ASP A 326 -20.27 -3.35 -4.56
CA ASP A 326 -19.44 -4.30 -5.30
C ASP A 326 -18.32 -4.90 -4.44
N ALA A 327 -17.46 -5.70 -5.08
CA ALA A 327 -16.31 -6.32 -4.43
C ALA A 327 -15.35 -5.29 -3.83
N HIS A 328 -15.10 -4.20 -4.55
CA HIS A 328 -14.21 -3.13 -4.14
C HIS A 328 -14.74 -2.39 -2.89
N ALA A 329 -16.02 -2.01 -2.89
CA ALA A 329 -16.66 -1.41 -1.73
C ALA A 329 -16.61 -2.32 -0.48
N VAL A 330 -16.82 -3.63 -0.66
CA VAL A 330 -16.73 -4.60 0.45
C VAL A 330 -15.30 -4.68 1.00
N TRP A 331 -14.29 -4.64 0.12
CA TRP A 331 -12.89 -4.55 0.54
C TRP A 331 -12.64 -3.30 1.38
N HIS A 332 -13.03 -2.12 0.91
CA HIS A 332 -12.91 -0.86 1.66
C HIS A 332 -13.62 -0.92 3.01
N LEU A 333 -14.87 -1.40 3.07
CA LEU A 333 -15.61 -1.50 4.33
C LEU A 333 -14.91 -2.42 5.33
N SER A 334 -14.30 -3.50 4.84
CA SER A 334 -13.65 -4.50 5.67
C SER A 334 -12.31 -4.04 6.25
N THR A 335 -11.64 -3.04 5.63
CA THR A 335 -10.35 -2.52 6.11
C THR A 335 -10.48 -1.47 7.22
N ILE A 336 -11.66 -0.88 7.42
CA ILE A 336 -11.93 0.10 8.49
C ILE A 336 -11.50 -0.38 9.89
N PRO A 337 -11.93 -1.55 10.39
CA PRO A 337 -11.52 -2.04 11.72
C PRO A 337 -10.02 -2.34 11.80
N VAL A 338 -9.36 -2.61 10.67
CA VAL A 338 -7.93 -2.97 10.62
C VAL A 338 -7.04 -1.79 11.05
N HIS A 339 -7.47 -0.55 10.78
CA HIS A 339 -6.76 0.65 11.27
C HIS A 339 -6.61 0.66 12.80
N PHE A 340 -7.68 0.32 13.53
CA PHE A 340 -7.65 0.34 15.00
C PHE A 340 -6.65 -0.67 15.55
N LEU A 341 -6.62 -1.87 14.96
CA LEU A 341 -5.67 -2.92 15.36
C LEU A 341 -4.23 -2.55 14.98
N PHE A 342 -4.02 -2.00 13.78
CA PHE A 342 -2.69 -1.62 13.30
C PHE A 342 -2.07 -0.53 14.18
N TYR A 343 -2.81 0.53 14.50
CA TYR A 343 -2.29 1.56 15.39
C TYR A 343 -2.15 1.07 16.83
N SER A 344 -2.98 0.13 17.30
CA SER A 344 -2.72 -0.50 18.60
C SER A 344 -1.36 -1.21 18.62
N PHE A 345 -1.00 -1.91 17.54
CA PHE A 345 0.34 -2.48 17.38
C PHE A 345 1.42 -1.38 17.38
N LEU A 346 1.26 -0.33 16.58
CA LEU A 346 2.25 0.75 16.47
C LEU A 346 2.49 1.48 17.79
N ILE A 347 1.45 1.69 18.59
CA ILE A 347 1.56 2.30 19.93
C ILE A 347 2.38 1.39 20.84
N ASP A 348 2.03 0.10 20.94
CA ASP A 348 2.73 -0.85 21.81
C ASP A 348 4.21 -0.96 21.44
N ASP A 349 4.50 -1.06 20.13
CA ASP A 349 5.87 -1.19 19.64
C ASP A 349 6.70 0.09 19.89
N SER A 350 6.10 1.25 19.68
CA SER A 350 6.76 2.54 19.89
C SER A 350 7.06 2.81 21.37
N LEU A 351 6.17 2.37 22.28
CA LEU A 351 6.39 2.48 23.72
C LEU A 351 7.41 1.47 24.23
N TYR A 352 7.39 0.24 23.69
CA TYR A 352 8.41 -0.77 23.98
C TYR A 352 9.81 -0.26 23.63
N LEU A 353 10.00 0.21 22.39
CA LEU A 353 11.29 0.74 21.93
C LEU A 353 11.80 1.89 22.80
N LEU A 354 10.92 2.84 23.12
CA LEU A 354 11.27 3.99 23.99
C LEU A 354 11.72 3.54 25.38
N ASN A 355 11.09 2.51 25.95
CA ASN A 355 11.46 2.00 27.26
C ASN A 355 12.77 1.20 27.22
N THR A 356 13.00 0.41 26.18
CA THR A 356 14.25 -0.33 26.00
C THR A 356 15.45 0.60 25.82
N GLU A 357 15.29 1.69 25.07
CA GLU A 357 16.32 2.73 24.90
C GLU A 357 16.65 3.42 26.23
N LYS A 358 15.62 3.80 27.01
CA LYS A 358 15.81 4.41 28.35
C LYS A 358 16.56 3.49 29.32
N LEU A 359 16.36 2.17 29.20
CA LEU A 359 17.02 1.18 30.05
C LEU A 359 18.46 0.86 29.59
N GLY A 360 18.94 1.45 28.50
CA GLY A 360 20.27 1.19 27.95
C GLY A 360 20.46 -0.25 27.44
N VAL A 361 19.37 -0.99 27.27
CA VAL A 361 19.39 -2.36 26.73
C VAL A 361 19.52 -2.24 25.22
N LYS A 362 20.57 -2.84 24.64
CA LYS A 362 20.65 -2.95 23.17
C LYS A 362 19.47 -3.79 22.70
N VAL A 363 18.62 -3.21 21.87
CA VAL A 363 17.56 -3.94 21.17
C VAL A 363 18.26 -4.99 20.29
N GLU A 364 18.18 -6.26 20.65
CA GLU A 364 18.73 -7.38 19.84
C GLU A 364 17.83 -7.71 18.65
#